data_AF-A0A9W6DUU5-F1
#
_entry.id   AF-A0A9W6DUU5-F1
#
_cell.length_a   1.000
_cell.length_b   1.000
_cell.length_c   1.000
_cell.angle_alpha   90.00
_cell.angle_beta   90.00
_cell.angle_gamma   90.00
#
_symmetry.space_group_name_H-M   'P 1'
#
loop_
_entity.id
_entity.type
_entity.pdbx_description
1 polymer ?
#
loop_
_entity_poly.entity_id
_entity_poly.type
_entity_poly.pdbx_seq_one_letter_code
_entity_poly.pdbx_strand_id
1 'polypeptide(L)'
;MDYQGIFKMPHVLHTFILMAILYVAFRCAIRAKQSAQFAKIPTTQQDGNSKGWRKMYLESAGKLYQQGYEKFKGQVWVMPTSDGRRNVVIPGQFLAELNKLPDSVINFPDAVHKLMEAKYTHVAPDEPLAPYSIKADLNPALSRLSPIIFEEVERAIKDEIPRCSDWTPVFIYPKLVNIIAKVSGRIFVGPELCRDADYLDTAINYTTELVNAIQAVKSMKPWLRPFFASKLPEVRKLREREALAAKFFEPIIQARRNATQDPNHEKPYDMLQWFLDR
;
A
#
# COMPACT_ATOMS: atom_id res chain seq x y z
N MET A 1 -22.04 52.20 2.05
CA MET A 1 -22.54 50.81 1.90
C MET A 1 -22.53 50.49 0.41
N ASP A 2 -21.57 49.67 -0.02
CA ASP A 2 -21.28 49.42 -1.44
C ASP A 2 -22.35 48.54 -2.11
N TYR A 3 -23.13 49.13 -3.01
CA TYR A 3 -24.13 48.44 -3.84
C TYR A 3 -23.52 47.66 -5.03
N GLN A 4 -22.20 47.75 -5.27
CA GLN A 4 -21.53 47.07 -6.38
C GLN A 4 -21.25 45.57 -6.15
N GLY A 5 -21.37 45.07 -4.91
CA GLY A 5 -21.13 43.66 -4.58
C GLY A 5 -22.29 42.72 -4.93
N ILE A 6 -23.53 43.23 -4.96
CA ILE A 6 -24.74 42.40 -5.10
C ILE A 6 -25.02 42.02 -6.56
N PHE A 7 -24.65 42.87 -7.52
CA PHE A 7 -24.88 42.62 -8.96
C PHE A 7 -23.81 41.73 -9.62
N LYS A 8 -22.63 41.55 -8.99
CA LYS A 8 -21.57 40.65 -9.47
C LYS A 8 -21.79 39.19 -9.08
N MET A 9 -22.54 38.93 -8.01
CA MET A 9 -22.90 37.57 -7.54
C MET A 9 -23.58 36.69 -8.60
N PRO A 10 -24.61 37.15 -9.34
CA PRO A 10 -25.28 36.31 -10.34
C PRO A 10 -24.36 35.97 -11.52
N HIS A 11 -23.55 36.92 -12.01
CA HIS A 11 -22.59 36.63 -13.08
C HIS A 11 -21.50 35.64 -12.67
N VAL A 12 -20.99 35.77 -11.44
CA VAL A 12 -20.01 34.83 -10.88
C VAL A 12 -20.64 33.44 -10.72
N LEU A 13 -21.89 33.34 -10.28
CA LEU A 13 -22.59 32.06 -10.17
C LEU A 13 -22.80 31.40 -11.54
N HIS A 14 -23.20 32.18 -12.55
CA HIS A 14 -23.34 31.69 -13.92
C HIS A 14 -22.03 31.19 -14.51
N THR A 15 -20.91 31.90 -14.32
CA THR A 15 -19.60 31.43 -14.81
C THR A 15 -19.14 30.16 -14.11
N PHE A 16 -19.37 30.01 -12.79
CA PHE A 16 -19.08 28.76 -12.07
C PHE A 16 -19.92 27.58 -12.58
N ILE A 17 -21.21 27.79 -12.85
CA ILE A 17 -22.09 26.76 -13.41
C ILE A 17 -21.60 26.36 -14.81
N LEU A 18 -21.25 27.33 -15.66
CA LEU A 18 -20.76 27.08 -17.02
C LEU A 18 -19.43 26.32 -17.00
N MET A 19 -18.49 26.69 -16.12
CA MET A 19 -17.23 25.98 -15.91
C MET A 19 -17.44 24.56 -15.37
N ALA A 20 -18.39 24.36 -14.46
CA ALA A 20 -18.72 23.03 -13.96
C ALA A 20 -19.32 22.14 -15.07
N ILE A 21 -20.20 22.68 -15.90
CA ILE A 21 -20.77 21.97 -17.06
C ILE A 21 -19.68 21.62 -18.06
N LEU A 22 -18.81 22.57 -18.43
CA LEU A 22 -17.69 22.32 -19.33
C LEU A 22 -16.73 21.26 -18.78
N TYR A 23 -16.42 21.32 -17.49
CA TYR A 23 -15.60 20.30 -16.82
C TYR A 23 -16.27 18.93 -16.85
N VAL A 24 -17.56 18.83 -16.54
CA VAL A 24 -18.31 17.57 -16.61
C VAL A 24 -18.37 17.04 -18.03
N ALA A 25 -18.67 17.88 -19.03
CA ALA A 25 -18.70 17.52 -20.44
C ALA A 25 -17.33 17.02 -20.92
N PHE A 26 -16.25 17.71 -20.57
CA PHE A 26 -14.89 17.29 -20.88
C PHE A 26 -14.55 15.94 -20.25
N ARG A 27 -14.89 15.72 -18.98
CA ARG A 27 -14.67 14.45 -18.29
C ARG A 27 -15.51 13.31 -18.88
N CYS A 28 -16.74 13.60 -19.33
CA CYS A 28 -17.59 12.65 -20.03
C CYS A 28 -17.01 12.30 -21.40
N ALA A 29 -16.49 13.27 -22.17
CA ALA A 29 -15.85 13.04 -23.46
C ALA A 29 -14.58 12.17 -23.32
N ILE A 30 -13.73 12.44 -22.32
CA ILE A 30 -12.57 11.59 -22.02
C ILE A 30 -13.01 10.17 -21.68
N ARG A 31 -14.01 10.01 -20.80
CA ARG A 31 -14.53 8.68 -20.44
C ARG A 31 -15.11 7.94 -21.64
N ALA A 32 -15.85 8.63 -22.51
CA ALA A 32 -16.40 8.04 -23.72
C ALA A 32 -15.29 7.56 -24.65
N LYS A 33 -14.25 8.39 -24.88
CA LYS A 33 -13.08 8.02 -25.68
C LYS A 33 -12.35 6.80 -25.11
N GLN A 34 -12.07 6.79 -23.80
CA GLN A 34 -11.44 5.66 -23.12
C GLN A 34 -12.31 4.40 -23.22
N SER A 35 -13.61 4.52 -22.97
CA SER A 35 -14.55 3.40 -23.09
C SER A 35 -14.53 2.79 -24.49
N ALA A 36 -14.51 3.63 -25.53
CA ALA A 36 -14.42 3.20 -26.92
C ALA A 36 -13.09 2.53 -27.26
N GLN A 37 -11.97 2.98 -26.68
CA GLN A 37 -10.66 2.32 -26.83
C GLN A 37 -10.66 0.93 -26.16
N PHE A 38 -11.17 0.82 -24.93
CA PHE A 38 -11.27 -0.47 -24.24
C PHE A 38 -12.23 -1.45 -24.92
N ALA A 39 -13.27 -0.96 -25.60
CA ALA A 39 -14.21 -1.81 -26.34
C ALA A 39 -13.55 -2.57 -27.50
N LYS A 40 -12.35 -2.15 -27.94
CA LYS A 40 -11.57 -2.84 -28.99
C LYS A 40 -10.75 -4.02 -28.45
N ILE A 41 -10.55 -4.10 -27.14
CA ILE A 41 -9.71 -5.13 -26.52
C ILE A 41 -10.63 -6.27 -26.06
N PRO A 42 -10.27 -7.54 -26.33
CA PRO A 42 -11.09 -8.66 -25.89
C PRO A 42 -11.23 -8.69 -24.36
N THR A 43 -12.40 -9.11 -23.91
CA THR A 43 -12.75 -9.31 -22.50
C THR A 43 -13.44 -10.66 -22.37
N THR A 44 -13.31 -11.30 -21.22
CA THR A 44 -13.98 -12.58 -20.98
C THR A 44 -15.50 -12.44 -20.98
N GLN A 45 -16.03 -11.24 -20.71
CA GLN A 45 -17.47 -10.99 -20.65
C GLN A 45 -17.90 -9.63 -21.24
N GLN A 46 -19.01 -9.66 -21.98
CA GLN A 46 -19.75 -8.51 -22.48
C GLN A 46 -20.74 -8.01 -21.41
N ASP A 47 -20.82 -6.69 -21.22
CA ASP A 47 -21.95 -5.98 -20.61
C ASP A 47 -22.24 -6.12 -19.11
N GLY A 48 -21.23 -5.82 -18.29
CA GLY A 48 -21.48 -5.41 -16.90
C GLY A 48 -21.27 -3.91 -16.70
N ASN A 49 -22.21 -3.24 -16.05
CA ASN A 49 -21.94 -1.93 -15.47
C ASN A 49 -20.81 -2.03 -14.42
N SER A 50 -20.17 -0.92 -14.07
CA SER A 50 -19.02 -0.90 -13.14
C SER A 50 -19.29 -1.58 -11.79
N LYS A 51 -20.55 -1.60 -11.32
CA LYS A 51 -20.93 -2.28 -10.07
C LYS A 51 -20.91 -3.80 -10.20
N GLY A 52 -21.45 -4.36 -11.29
CA GLY A 52 -21.44 -5.81 -11.55
C GLY A 52 -20.01 -6.31 -11.69
N TRP A 53 -19.17 -5.59 -12.44
CA TRP A 53 -17.76 -5.89 -12.63
C TRP A 53 -16.97 -5.93 -11.33
N ARG A 54 -17.21 -4.96 -10.45
CA ARG A 54 -16.59 -4.93 -9.12
C ARG A 54 -17.00 -6.15 -8.28
N LYS A 55 -18.32 -6.43 -8.21
CA LYS A 55 -18.85 -7.54 -7.42
C LYS A 55 -18.19 -8.87 -7.84
N MET A 56 -18.13 -9.12 -9.14
CA MET A 56 -17.50 -10.32 -9.70
C MET A 56 -16.01 -10.43 -9.33
N TYR A 57 -15.26 -9.33 -9.42
CA TYR A 57 -13.84 -9.35 -9.03
C TYR A 57 -13.68 -9.71 -7.55
N LEU A 58 -14.49 -9.10 -6.68
CA LEU A 58 -14.42 -9.36 -5.24
C LEU A 58 -14.82 -10.80 -4.88
N GLU A 59 -15.75 -11.40 -5.63
CA GLU A 59 -16.20 -12.78 -5.39
C GLU A 59 -15.26 -13.83 -6.00
N SER A 60 -14.56 -13.53 -7.10
CA SER A 60 -13.87 -14.55 -7.90
C SER A 60 -12.70 -14.03 -8.74
N ALA A 61 -11.87 -13.14 -8.21
CA ALA A 61 -10.69 -12.59 -8.91
C ALA A 61 -9.79 -13.67 -9.54
N GLY A 62 -9.44 -14.71 -8.78
CA GLY A 62 -8.56 -15.79 -9.26
C GLY A 62 -9.17 -16.56 -10.44
N LYS A 63 -10.45 -16.93 -10.35
CA LYS A 63 -11.17 -17.61 -11.44
C LYS A 63 -11.27 -16.73 -12.68
N LEU A 64 -11.57 -15.44 -12.51
CA LEU A 64 -11.62 -14.48 -13.62
C LEU A 64 -10.28 -14.37 -14.34
N TYR A 65 -9.18 -14.33 -13.59
CA TYR A 65 -7.84 -14.31 -14.15
C TYR A 65 -7.53 -15.60 -14.91
N GLN A 66 -7.80 -16.76 -14.31
CA GLN A 66 -7.57 -18.05 -14.94
C GLN A 66 -8.36 -18.21 -16.25
N GLN A 67 -9.65 -17.89 -16.24
CA GLN A 67 -10.50 -17.94 -17.44
C GLN A 67 -10.01 -17.01 -18.55
N GLY A 68 -9.59 -15.79 -18.19
CA GLY A 68 -9.04 -14.83 -19.15
C GLY A 68 -7.70 -15.30 -19.71
N TYR A 69 -6.85 -15.87 -18.87
CA TYR A 69 -5.58 -16.44 -19.28
C TYR A 69 -5.75 -17.62 -20.25
N GLU A 70 -6.67 -18.55 -19.95
CA GLU A 70 -6.98 -19.69 -20.81
C GLU A 70 -7.55 -19.26 -22.17
N LYS A 71 -8.44 -18.26 -22.17
CA LYS A 71 -9.13 -17.78 -23.38
C LYS A 71 -8.28 -16.86 -24.27
N PHE A 72 -7.41 -16.06 -23.66
CA PHE A 72 -6.62 -15.01 -24.34
C PHE A 72 -5.12 -15.21 -24.17
N LYS A 73 -4.66 -16.45 -24.11
CA LYS A 73 -3.25 -16.79 -23.90
C LYS A 73 -2.36 -16.09 -24.94
N GLY A 74 -1.35 -15.35 -24.48
CA GLY A 74 -0.44 -14.60 -25.35
C GLY A 74 -1.03 -13.33 -25.98
N GLN A 75 -2.28 -12.97 -25.65
CA GLN A 75 -2.96 -11.78 -26.16
C GLN A 75 -3.28 -10.79 -25.04
N VAL A 76 -3.37 -9.51 -25.40
CA VAL A 76 -3.80 -8.46 -24.48
C VAL A 76 -5.31 -8.54 -24.30
N TRP A 77 -5.77 -8.51 -23.05
CA TRP A 77 -7.19 -8.60 -22.72
C TRP A 77 -7.56 -7.68 -21.54
N VAL A 78 -8.85 -7.49 -21.29
CA VAL A 78 -9.35 -6.62 -20.22
C VAL A 78 -10.07 -7.42 -19.14
N MET A 79 -9.82 -7.08 -17.88
CA MET A 79 -10.54 -7.59 -16.72
C MET A 79 -10.96 -6.48 -15.75
N PRO A 80 -12.02 -6.69 -14.94
CA PRO A 80 -12.33 -5.79 -13.83
C PRO A 80 -11.30 -5.94 -12.70
N THR A 81 -11.17 -4.91 -11.85
CA THR A 81 -10.46 -5.02 -10.56
C THR A 81 -11.32 -4.54 -9.39
N SER A 82 -10.73 -4.53 -8.20
CA SER A 82 -11.37 -4.15 -6.93
C SER A 82 -12.07 -2.79 -6.91
N ASP A 83 -11.72 -1.87 -7.82
CA ASP A 83 -12.34 -0.55 -7.93
C ASP A 83 -13.44 -0.48 -9.00
N GLY A 84 -13.73 -1.59 -9.68
CA GLY A 84 -14.73 -1.69 -10.74
C GLY A 84 -14.30 -1.07 -12.07
N ARG A 85 -13.02 -0.73 -12.24
CA ARG A 85 -12.46 -0.21 -13.49
C ARG A 85 -11.95 -1.34 -14.37
N ARG A 86 -11.91 -1.05 -15.67
CA ARG A 86 -11.28 -1.88 -16.70
C ARG A 86 -9.76 -1.83 -16.52
N ASN A 87 -9.12 -2.98 -16.36
CA ASN A 87 -7.67 -3.11 -16.28
C ASN A 87 -7.19 -4.01 -17.41
N VAL A 88 -6.12 -3.59 -18.08
CA VAL A 88 -5.54 -4.31 -19.20
C VAL A 88 -4.53 -5.31 -18.65
N VAL A 89 -4.71 -6.58 -19.00
CA VAL A 89 -3.77 -7.65 -18.71
C VAL A 89 -2.86 -7.80 -19.92
N ILE A 90 -1.57 -7.59 -19.69
CA ILE A 90 -0.55 -7.68 -20.73
C ILE A 90 0.21 -9.00 -20.56
N PRO A 91 0.35 -9.82 -21.62
CA PRO A 91 1.13 -11.05 -21.58
C PRO A 91 2.61 -10.81 -21.23
N GLY A 92 3.21 -11.77 -20.53
CA GLY A 92 4.61 -11.70 -20.09
C GLY A 92 5.63 -11.48 -21.23
N GLN A 93 5.30 -11.88 -22.47
CA GLN A 93 6.17 -11.67 -23.64
C GLN A 93 6.49 -10.20 -23.92
N PHE A 94 5.64 -9.27 -23.47
CA PHE A 94 5.85 -7.83 -23.66
C PHE A 94 6.65 -7.17 -22.52
N LEU A 95 7.00 -7.90 -21.45
CA LEU A 95 7.69 -7.32 -20.29
C LEU A 95 9.01 -6.63 -20.66
N ALA A 96 9.78 -7.20 -21.59
CA ALA A 96 11.04 -6.62 -22.05
C ALA A 96 10.86 -5.26 -22.76
N GLU A 97 9.71 -5.04 -23.38
CA GLU A 97 9.34 -3.76 -23.99
C GLU A 97 8.84 -2.78 -22.93
N LEU A 98 7.95 -3.23 -22.04
CA LEU A 98 7.38 -2.39 -20.98
C LEU A 98 8.46 -1.83 -20.05
N ASN A 99 9.49 -2.61 -19.71
CA ASN A 99 10.60 -2.19 -18.86
C ASN A 99 11.47 -1.07 -19.46
N LYS A 100 11.37 -0.82 -20.78
CA LYS A 100 12.11 0.24 -21.46
C LYS A 100 11.32 1.55 -21.58
N LEU A 101 10.04 1.54 -21.23
CA LEU A 101 9.18 2.71 -21.34
C LEU A 101 9.49 3.69 -20.19
N PRO A 102 9.41 5.01 -20.46
CA PRO A 102 9.62 6.02 -19.43
C PRO A 102 8.44 6.08 -18.45
N ASP A 103 8.69 6.65 -17.27
CA ASP A 103 7.69 6.85 -16.21
C ASP A 103 6.49 7.72 -16.66
N SER A 104 6.65 8.52 -17.72
CA SER A 104 5.55 9.28 -18.32
C SER A 104 4.51 8.39 -19.02
N VAL A 105 4.85 7.14 -19.31
CA VAL A 105 3.97 6.14 -19.94
C VAL A 105 3.53 5.09 -18.93
N ILE A 106 4.47 4.52 -18.17
CA ILE A 106 4.19 3.51 -17.13
C ILE A 106 4.79 3.98 -15.82
N ASN A 107 3.94 4.38 -14.89
CA ASN A 107 4.35 4.90 -13.59
C ASN A 107 3.97 3.93 -12.47
N PHE A 108 4.95 3.26 -11.87
CA PHE A 108 4.73 2.30 -10.80
C PHE A 108 4.28 2.97 -9.49
N PRO A 109 4.91 4.04 -9.00
CA PRO A 109 4.45 4.69 -7.78
C PRO A 109 3.00 5.19 -7.86
N ASP A 110 2.57 5.76 -8.99
CA ASP A 110 1.17 6.14 -9.24
C ASP A 110 0.22 4.94 -9.15
N ALA A 111 0.66 3.78 -9.65
CA ALA A 111 -0.12 2.54 -9.59
C ALA A 111 -0.28 2.09 -8.13
N VAL A 112 0.79 2.14 -7.33
CA VAL A 112 0.75 1.83 -5.90
C VAL A 112 -0.11 2.85 -5.14
N HIS A 113 0.01 4.14 -5.44
CA HIS A 113 -0.79 5.20 -4.84
C HIS A 113 -2.29 4.97 -5.05
N LYS A 114 -2.69 4.55 -6.26
CA LYS A 114 -4.08 4.17 -6.59
C LYS A 114 -4.49 2.86 -5.92
N LEU A 115 -3.61 1.85 -5.95
CA LEU A 115 -3.88 0.53 -5.39
C LEU A 115 -4.10 0.58 -3.88
N MET A 116 -3.29 1.37 -3.17
CA MET A 116 -3.30 1.53 -1.72
C MET A 116 -4.21 2.66 -1.25
N GLU A 117 -4.91 3.35 -2.16
CA GLU A 117 -5.69 4.56 -1.86
C GLU A 117 -4.88 5.53 -0.97
N ALA A 118 -3.61 5.76 -1.33
CA ALA A 118 -2.61 6.47 -0.52
C ALA A 118 -3.06 7.86 -0.05
N LYS A 119 -3.95 8.52 -0.81
CA LYS A 119 -4.61 9.76 -0.36
C LYS A 119 -5.31 9.64 1.00
N TYR A 120 -5.83 8.47 1.32
CA TYR A 120 -6.63 8.21 2.52
C TYR A 120 -5.92 7.31 3.53
N THR A 121 -5.00 6.46 3.08
CA THR A 121 -4.17 5.60 3.94
C THR A 121 -2.84 6.22 4.33
N HIS A 122 -2.40 7.27 3.61
CA HIS A 122 -1.08 7.93 3.73
C HIS A 122 0.13 6.99 3.57
N VAL A 123 -0.06 5.83 2.92
CA VAL A 123 1.08 5.05 2.43
C VAL A 123 1.82 5.93 1.42
N ALA A 124 3.12 6.16 1.63
CA ALA A 124 3.96 6.99 0.78
C ALA A 124 4.82 6.12 -0.15
N PRO A 125 4.33 5.74 -1.34
CA PRO A 125 5.08 4.88 -2.27
C PRO A 125 6.31 5.57 -2.87
N ASP A 126 6.37 6.90 -2.80
CA ASP A 126 7.43 7.74 -3.38
C ASP A 126 8.55 8.09 -2.39
N GLU A 127 8.49 7.61 -1.14
CA GLU A 127 9.49 7.93 -0.11
C GLU A 127 10.86 7.30 -0.47
N PRO A 128 11.89 8.10 -0.80
CA PRO A 128 13.14 7.57 -1.34
C PRO A 128 14.05 6.97 -0.26
N LEU A 129 13.84 7.33 1.01
CA LEU A 129 14.73 6.96 2.12
C LEU A 129 14.84 5.44 2.30
N ALA A 130 13.72 4.73 2.26
CA ALA A 130 13.70 3.28 2.45
C ALA A 130 14.39 2.51 1.30
N PRO A 131 14.03 2.71 0.01
CA PRO A 131 14.74 2.08 -1.11
C PRO A 131 16.23 2.41 -1.14
N TYR A 132 16.60 3.65 -0.80
CA TYR A 132 18.00 4.06 -0.74
C TYR A 132 18.76 3.28 0.34
N SER A 133 18.23 3.27 1.57
CA SER A 133 18.90 2.60 2.70
C SER A 133 18.98 1.08 2.51
N ILE A 134 17.99 0.48 1.83
CA ILE A 134 18.07 -0.94 1.44
C ILE A 134 19.28 -1.18 0.52
N LYS A 135 19.45 -0.34 -0.50
CA LYS A 135 20.52 -0.51 -1.49
C LYS A 135 21.90 -0.15 -0.92
N ALA A 136 21.98 0.93 -0.15
CA ALA A 136 23.23 1.50 0.33
C ALA A 136 23.75 0.80 1.59
N ASP A 137 22.87 0.37 2.50
CA ASP A 137 23.28 -0.17 3.80
C ASP A 137 22.86 -1.62 3.99
N LEU A 138 21.56 -1.94 3.82
CA LEU A 138 21.05 -3.28 4.16
C LEU A 138 21.69 -4.36 3.29
N ASN A 139 21.67 -4.18 1.97
CA ASN A 139 22.20 -5.17 1.02
C ASN A 139 23.69 -5.49 1.28
N PRO A 140 24.60 -4.50 1.43
CA PRO A 140 25.99 -4.78 1.82
C PRO A 140 26.12 -5.39 3.22
N ALA A 141 25.24 -5.03 4.16
CA ALA A 141 25.27 -5.50 5.54
C ALA A 141 24.79 -6.95 5.74
N LEU A 142 24.11 -7.56 4.76
CA LEU A 142 23.49 -8.89 4.90
C LEU A 142 24.46 -9.96 5.41
N SER A 143 25.71 -9.97 4.91
CA SER A 143 26.72 -10.94 5.35
C SER A 143 27.03 -10.84 6.85
N ARG A 144 27.07 -9.62 7.38
CA ARG A 144 27.32 -9.34 8.80
C ARG A 144 26.08 -9.54 9.67
N LEU A 145 24.89 -9.32 9.09
CA LEU A 145 23.62 -9.55 9.77
C LEU A 145 23.27 -11.04 9.86
N SER A 146 23.79 -11.88 8.98
CA SER A 146 23.41 -13.30 8.92
C SER A 146 23.52 -14.06 10.25
N PRO A 147 24.60 -13.91 11.05
CA PRO A 147 24.67 -14.55 12.37
C PRO A 147 23.59 -14.03 13.33
N ILE A 148 23.34 -12.70 13.32
CA ILE A 148 22.31 -12.06 14.16
C ILE A 148 20.92 -12.57 13.78
N ILE A 149 20.65 -12.69 12.48
CA ILE A 149 19.39 -13.24 11.95
C ILE A 149 19.23 -14.70 12.36
N PHE A 150 20.28 -15.51 12.25
CA PHE A 150 20.24 -16.92 12.64
C PHE A 150 19.89 -17.09 14.12
N GLU A 151 20.56 -16.35 15.00
CA GLU A 151 20.28 -16.37 16.44
C GLU A 151 18.84 -15.94 16.75
N GLU A 152 18.33 -14.91 16.06
CA GLU A 152 16.96 -14.46 16.26
C GLU A 152 15.92 -15.46 15.74
N VAL A 153 16.20 -16.13 14.62
CA VAL A 153 15.35 -17.21 14.10
C VAL A 153 15.30 -18.37 15.09
N GLU A 154 16.46 -18.82 15.60
CA GLU A 154 16.52 -19.93 16.56
C GLU A 154 15.74 -19.60 17.85
N ARG A 155 15.88 -18.37 18.33
CA ARG A 155 15.14 -17.87 19.50
C ARG A 155 13.63 -17.78 19.22
N ALA A 156 13.23 -17.15 18.12
CA ALA A 156 11.82 -16.98 17.78
C ALA A 156 11.12 -18.33 17.56
N ILE A 157 11.80 -19.32 16.98
CA ILE A 157 11.30 -20.68 16.86
C ILE A 157 11.07 -21.30 18.25
N LYS A 158 12.04 -21.18 19.16
CA LYS A 158 11.89 -21.71 20.54
C LYS A 158 10.75 -21.06 21.30
N ASP A 159 10.48 -19.78 21.07
CA ASP A 159 9.40 -19.03 21.70
C ASP A 159 8.03 -19.43 21.15
N GLU A 160 7.92 -19.59 19.82
CA GLU A 160 6.63 -19.75 19.15
C GLU A 160 6.21 -21.22 18.99
N ILE A 161 7.18 -22.11 18.78
CA ILE A 161 6.94 -23.54 18.54
C ILE A 161 7.13 -24.30 19.84
N PRO A 162 6.08 -24.93 20.41
CA PRO A 162 6.19 -25.66 21.66
C PRO A 162 7.14 -26.85 21.50
N ARG A 163 7.94 -27.11 22.53
CA ARG A 163 8.73 -28.34 22.60
C ARG A 163 7.77 -29.53 22.71
N CYS A 164 8.05 -30.58 21.97
CA CYS A 164 7.27 -31.82 21.99
C CYS A 164 8.21 -33.04 22.01
N SER A 165 7.84 -34.07 22.77
CA SER A 165 8.52 -35.37 22.77
C SER A 165 8.06 -36.23 21.59
N ASP A 166 6.79 -36.10 21.23
CA ASP A 166 6.11 -36.82 20.15
C ASP A 166 5.44 -35.82 19.19
N TRP A 167 5.10 -36.28 17.98
CA TRP A 167 4.50 -35.42 16.96
C TRP A 167 3.25 -34.71 17.48
N THR A 168 3.25 -33.37 17.42
CA THR A 168 2.16 -32.52 17.91
C THR A 168 1.67 -31.60 16.79
N PRO A 169 0.36 -31.57 16.49
CA PRO A 169 -0.18 -30.62 15.52
C PRO A 169 -0.17 -29.20 16.09
N VAL A 170 0.21 -28.23 15.26
CA VAL A 170 0.21 -26.80 15.63
C VAL A 170 -0.45 -25.96 14.55
N PHE A 171 -1.13 -24.89 14.97
CA PHE A 171 -1.66 -23.90 14.04
C PHE A 171 -0.53 -22.96 13.59
N ILE A 172 0.13 -23.34 12.48
CA ILE A 172 1.43 -22.79 12.08
C ILE A 172 1.40 -21.34 11.61
N TYR A 173 0.28 -20.88 11.02
CA TYR A 173 0.21 -19.55 10.40
C TYR A 173 0.51 -18.40 11.38
N PRO A 174 -0.18 -18.22 12.53
CA PRO A 174 0.14 -17.14 13.45
C PRO A 174 1.54 -17.28 14.06
N LYS A 175 2.02 -18.53 14.24
CA LYS A 175 3.38 -18.79 14.72
C LYS A 175 4.43 -18.27 13.75
N LEU A 176 4.26 -18.55 12.45
CA LEU A 176 5.15 -18.03 11.41
C LEU A 176 5.09 -16.51 11.31
N VAL A 177 3.90 -15.91 11.40
CA VAL A 177 3.75 -14.45 11.39
C VAL A 177 4.54 -13.81 12.55
N ASN A 178 4.43 -14.35 13.76
CA ASN A 178 5.21 -13.87 14.91
C ASN A 178 6.72 -14.07 14.72
N ILE A 179 7.15 -15.23 14.24
CA ILE A 179 8.58 -15.51 13.97
C ILE A 179 9.13 -14.47 12.96
N ILE A 180 8.43 -14.27 11.85
CA ILE A 180 8.84 -13.32 10.81
C ILE A 180 8.85 -11.90 11.36
N ALA A 181 7.87 -11.51 12.16
CA ALA A 181 7.79 -10.17 12.77
C ALA A 181 8.97 -9.91 13.71
N LYS A 182 9.33 -10.88 14.58
CA LYS A 182 10.50 -10.79 15.48
C LYS A 182 11.81 -10.66 14.70
N VAL A 183 12.03 -11.55 13.73
CA VAL A 183 13.26 -11.60 12.94
C VAL A 183 13.41 -10.34 12.07
N SER A 184 12.34 -9.91 11.40
CA SER A 184 12.34 -8.68 10.60
C SER A 184 12.53 -7.45 11.49
N GLY A 185 11.84 -7.42 12.64
CA GLY A 185 11.98 -6.35 13.63
C GLY A 185 13.42 -6.19 14.10
N ARG A 186 14.16 -7.28 14.29
CA ARG A 186 15.57 -7.23 14.72
C ARG A 186 16.47 -6.46 13.75
N ILE A 187 16.14 -6.50 12.46
CA ILE A 187 16.88 -5.84 11.36
C ILE A 187 16.36 -4.40 11.17
N PHE A 188 15.05 -4.19 11.25
CA PHE A 188 14.44 -2.91 10.89
C PHE A 188 14.37 -1.92 12.04
N VAL A 189 14.05 -2.39 13.26
CA VAL A 189 13.79 -1.53 14.42
C VAL A 189 14.75 -1.78 15.58
N GLY A 190 15.70 -2.69 15.40
CA GLY A 190 16.72 -3.01 16.39
C GLY A 190 16.26 -3.99 17.47
N PRO A 191 17.17 -4.37 18.39
CA PRO A 191 16.86 -5.31 19.48
C PRO A 191 15.89 -4.75 20.52
N GLU A 192 15.70 -3.43 20.57
CA GLU A 192 14.90 -2.74 21.59
C GLU A 192 13.40 -3.01 21.43
N LEU A 193 12.91 -3.08 20.18
CA LEU A 193 11.48 -3.28 19.88
C LEU A 193 11.16 -4.66 19.31
N CYS A 194 12.13 -5.39 18.76
CA CYS A 194 11.83 -6.60 17.98
C CYS A 194 11.14 -7.72 18.78
N ARG A 195 11.10 -7.62 20.12
CA ARG A 195 10.44 -8.57 21.02
C ARG A 195 9.38 -7.94 21.91
N ASP A 196 9.16 -6.64 21.81
CA ASP A 196 8.11 -5.97 22.57
C ASP A 196 6.74 -6.45 22.05
N ALA A 197 5.92 -7.01 22.94
CA ALA A 197 4.68 -7.68 22.55
C ALA A 197 3.67 -6.69 21.96
N ASP A 198 3.60 -5.47 22.49
CA ASP A 198 2.65 -4.45 22.04
C ASP A 198 3.08 -3.84 20.69
N TYR A 199 4.39 -3.68 20.49
CA TYR A 199 4.95 -3.33 19.19
C TYR A 199 4.70 -4.43 18.16
N LEU A 200 4.92 -5.71 18.50
CA LEU A 200 4.70 -6.82 17.59
C LEU A 200 3.21 -6.92 17.19
N ASP A 201 2.29 -6.79 18.13
CA ASP A 201 0.85 -6.70 17.83
C ASP A 201 0.57 -5.56 16.84
N THR A 202 1.15 -4.39 17.11
CA THR A 202 1.00 -3.20 16.29
C THR A 202 1.53 -3.41 14.87
N ALA A 203 2.73 -3.96 14.72
CA ALA A 203 3.38 -4.21 13.44
C ALA A 203 2.63 -5.27 12.62
N ILE A 204 2.19 -6.36 13.26
CA ILE A 204 1.44 -7.44 12.60
C ILE A 204 0.06 -6.95 12.15
N ASN A 205 -0.68 -6.29 13.05
CA ASN A 205 -2.05 -5.87 12.77
C ASN A 205 -2.15 -4.64 11.85
N TYR A 206 -1.10 -3.82 11.75
CA TYR A 206 -1.05 -2.69 10.83
C TYR A 206 -1.42 -3.10 9.40
N THR A 207 -0.89 -4.22 8.92
CA THR A 207 -1.14 -4.69 7.54
C THR A 207 -2.61 -5.05 7.33
N THR A 208 -3.21 -5.74 8.31
CA THR A 208 -4.65 -6.08 8.27
C THR A 208 -5.51 -4.83 8.29
N GLU A 209 -5.19 -3.87 9.15
CA GLU A 209 -5.92 -2.61 9.28
C GLU A 209 -5.78 -1.73 8.02
N LEU A 210 -4.60 -1.71 7.41
CA LEU A 210 -4.36 -1.04 6.14
C LEU A 210 -5.22 -1.64 5.02
N VAL A 211 -5.23 -2.98 4.89
CA VAL A 211 -6.06 -3.65 3.88
C VAL A 211 -7.55 -3.36 4.10
N ASN A 212 -8.02 -3.36 5.35
CA ASN A 212 -9.40 -3.02 5.67
C ASN A 212 -9.73 -1.58 5.31
N ALA A 213 -8.85 -0.62 5.62
CA ALA A 213 -9.01 0.78 5.23
C ALA A 213 -9.07 0.94 3.69
N ILE A 214 -8.19 0.26 2.95
CA ILE A 214 -8.20 0.27 1.48
C ILE A 214 -9.54 -0.25 0.95
N GLN A 215 -10.03 -1.38 1.47
CA GLN A 215 -11.29 -1.97 1.01
C GLN A 215 -12.49 -1.06 1.32
N ALA A 216 -12.53 -0.47 2.51
CA ALA A 216 -13.59 0.45 2.94
C ALA A 216 -13.61 1.73 2.09
N VAL A 217 -12.44 2.31 1.80
CA VAL A 217 -12.34 3.47 0.89
C VAL A 217 -12.76 3.09 -0.53
N LYS A 218 -12.32 1.92 -1.01
CA LYS A 218 -12.68 1.47 -2.35
C LYS A 218 -14.18 1.26 -2.48
N SER A 219 -14.86 0.70 -1.48
CA SER A 219 -16.31 0.40 -1.52
C SER A 219 -17.17 1.65 -1.59
N MET A 220 -16.65 2.79 -1.12
CA MET A 220 -17.29 4.09 -1.24
C MET A 220 -17.30 4.61 -2.68
N LYS A 221 -18.43 5.23 -3.07
CA LYS A 221 -18.56 5.89 -4.38
C LYS A 221 -17.49 6.99 -4.53
N PRO A 222 -16.80 7.11 -5.67
CA PRO A 222 -15.68 8.04 -5.84
C PRO A 222 -15.97 9.51 -5.49
N TRP A 223 -17.19 9.99 -5.72
CA TRP A 223 -17.58 11.37 -5.42
C TRP A 223 -17.81 11.64 -3.93
N LEU A 224 -18.08 10.60 -3.13
CA LEU A 224 -18.22 10.71 -1.67
C LEU A 224 -16.88 10.65 -0.95
N ARG A 225 -15.86 10.04 -1.56
CA ARG A 225 -14.55 9.81 -0.92
C ARG A 225 -13.90 11.09 -0.39
N PRO A 226 -13.87 12.23 -1.11
CA PRO A 226 -13.26 13.46 -0.60
C PRO A 226 -13.90 13.98 0.69
N PHE A 227 -15.17 13.67 0.95
CA PHE A 227 -15.93 14.20 2.08
C PHE A 227 -15.97 13.24 3.27
N PHE A 228 -16.02 11.93 3.00
CA PHE A 228 -16.33 10.92 4.02
C PHE A 228 -15.26 9.84 4.21
N ALA A 229 -14.35 9.61 3.25
CA ALA A 229 -13.41 8.49 3.36
C ALA A 229 -12.48 8.61 4.56
N SER A 230 -12.01 9.82 4.90
CA SER A 230 -11.18 10.05 6.09
C SER A 230 -11.90 9.84 7.42
N LYS A 231 -13.25 9.80 7.41
CA LYS A 231 -14.09 9.59 8.60
C LYS A 231 -14.50 8.13 8.77
N LEU A 232 -14.14 7.26 7.83
CA LEU A 232 -14.43 5.83 7.93
C LEU A 232 -13.76 5.26 9.19
N PRO A 233 -14.44 4.36 9.93
CA PRO A 233 -13.89 3.76 11.13
C PRO A 233 -12.60 3.00 10.85
N GLU A 234 -12.48 2.35 9.70
CA GLU A 234 -11.27 1.61 9.29
C GLU A 234 -10.08 2.55 9.05
N VAL A 235 -10.34 3.71 8.42
CA VAL A 235 -9.29 4.73 8.19
C VAL A 235 -8.87 5.35 9.52
N ARG A 236 -9.81 5.62 10.43
CA ARG A 236 -9.50 6.11 11.77
C ARG A 236 -8.68 5.12 12.59
N LYS A 237 -9.07 3.84 12.56
CA LYS A 237 -8.33 2.77 13.24
C LYS A 237 -6.89 2.67 12.75
N LEU A 238 -6.68 2.77 11.42
CA LEU A 238 -5.34 2.83 10.85
C LEU A 238 -4.52 4.01 11.39
N ARG A 239 -5.13 5.20 11.54
CA ARG A 239 -4.46 6.39 12.12
C ARG A 239 -4.12 6.20 13.59
N GLU A 240 -5.02 5.61 14.37
CA GLU A 240 -4.77 5.28 15.77
C GLU A 240 -3.60 4.32 15.91
N ARG A 241 -3.52 3.32 15.01
CA ARG A 241 -2.40 2.37 14.95
C ARG A 241 -1.08 3.03 14.60
N GLU A 242 -1.06 3.94 13.62
CA GLU A 242 0.13 4.73 13.27
C GLU A 242 0.58 5.64 14.42
N ALA A 243 -0.37 6.28 15.11
CA ALA A 243 -0.07 7.10 16.28
C ALA A 243 0.48 6.26 17.43
N LEU A 244 0.01 5.01 17.60
CA LEU A 244 0.57 4.06 18.54
C LEU A 244 1.99 3.63 18.13
N ALA A 245 2.22 3.32 16.86
CA ALA A 245 3.54 3.00 16.33
C ALA A 245 4.56 4.13 16.59
N ALA A 246 4.16 5.39 16.37
CA ALA A 246 5.00 6.55 16.66
C ALA A 246 5.44 6.62 18.12
N LYS A 247 4.59 6.22 19.08
CA LYS A 247 4.95 6.19 20.51
C LYS A 247 6.03 5.17 20.85
N PHE A 248 6.16 4.08 20.09
CA PHE A 248 7.25 3.12 20.27
C PHE A 248 8.57 3.67 19.72
N PHE A 249 8.53 4.35 18.57
CA PHE A 249 9.73 4.86 17.91
C PHE A 249 10.32 6.11 18.57
N GLU A 250 9.46 7.04 19.01
CA GLU A 250 9.88 8.32 19.58
C GLU A 250 10.96 8.19 20.69
N PRO A 251 10.76 7.39 21.77
CA PRO A 251 11.75 7.30 22.83
C PRO A 251 13.09 6.70 22.36
N ILE A 252 13.06 5.77 21.40
CA ILE A 252 14.27 5.12 20.89
C ILE A 252 15.04 6.07 19.99
N ILE A 253 14.34 6.80 19.12
CA ILE A 253 14.94 7.84 18.28
C ILE A 253 15.58 8.92 19.15
N GLN A 254 14.89 9.38 20.20
CA GLN A 254 15.45 10.35 21.14
C GLN A 254 16.67 9.80 21.87
N ALA A 255 16.61 8.58 22.39
CA ALA A 255 17.72 7.94 23.08
C ALA A 255 18.96 7.81 22.17
N ARG A 256 18.79 7.34 20.93
CA ARG A 256 19.88 7.19 19.95
C ARG A 256 20.49 8.55 19.55
N ARG A 257 19.67 9.58 19.38
CA ARG A 257 20.15 10.95 19.10
C ARG A 257 20.97 11.51 20.26
N ASN A 258 20.53 11.30 21.49
CA ASN A 258 21.24 11.76 22.68
C ASN A 258 22.57 10.99 22.88
N ALA A 259 22.55 9.67 22.64
CA ALA A 259 23.73 8.82 22.75
C ALA A 259 24.81 9.13 21.71
N THR A 260 24.45 9.78 20.58
CA THR A 260 25.41 10.24 19.56
C THR A 260 26.37 11.32 20.10
N GLN A 261 26.07 11.93 21.26
CA GLN A 261 26.97 12.88 21.93
C GLN A 261 28.12 12.19 22.68
N ASP A 262 28.02 10.89 22.95
CA ASP A 262 29.08 10.11 23.58
C ASP A 262 29.99 9.50 22.49
N PRO A 263 31.28 9.90 22.41
CA PRO A 263 32.23 9.37 21.44
C PRO A 263 32.46 7.84 21.55
N ASN A 264 32.13 7.24 22.69
CA ASN A 264 32.31 5.82 22.95
C ASN A 264 31.05 4.99 22.69
N HIS A 265 29.94 5.60 22.28
CA HIS A 265 28.71 4.87 22.03
C HIS A 265 28.76 4.08 20.72
N GLU A 266 28.69 2.76 20.81
CA GLU A 266 28.56 1.90 19.63
C GLU A 266 27.16 2.04 19.02
N LYS A 267 27.11 2.53 17.77
CA LYS A 267 25.85 2.70 17.04
C LYS A 267 25.19 1.35 16.76
N PRO A 268 23.86 1.22 16.97
CA PRO A 268 23.12 0.03 16.58
C PRO A 268 23.27 -0.27 15.09
N TYR A 269 23.49 -1.54 14.75
CA TYR A 269 23.64 -1.98 13.37
C TYR A 269 22.29 -2.48 12.82
N ASP A 270 21.39 -1.54 12.54
CA ASP A 270 20.03 -1.77 12.06
C ASP A 270 19.54 -0.64 11.15
N MET A 271 18.41 -0.86 10.48
CA MET A 271 17.87 0.10 9.51
C MET A 271 17.40 1.41 10.15
N LEU A 272 16.88 1.37 11.38
CA LEU A 272 16.48 2.57 12.11
C LEU A 272 17.69 3.49 12.33
N GLN A 273 18.86 2.95 12.66
CA GLN A 273 20.08 3.76 12.79
C GLN A 273 20.52 4.34 11.44
N TRP A 274 20.46 3.55 10.35
CA TRP A 274 20.81 4.06 9.01
C TRP A 274 19.87 5.15 8.53
N PHE A 275 18.62 5.18 8.98
CA PHE A 275 17.73 6.31 8.75
C PHE A 275 18.13 7.55 9.56
N LEU A 276 18.58 7.37 10.80
CA LEU A 276 19.00 8.49 11.67
C LEU A 276 20.32 9.12 11.26
N ASP A 277 21.22 8.35 10.64
CA ASP A 277 22.52 8.84 10.16
C ASP A 277 22.42 9.71 8.88
N ARG A 278 21.21 9.94 8.37
CA ARG A 278 20.91 10.72 7.16
C ARG A 278 20.10 11.98 7.47
#